data_AF-A0A356W6H1-F1
#
_entry.id   AF-A0A356W6H1-F1
#
_cell.length_a   1.000
_cell.length_b   1.000
_cell.length_c   1.000
_cell.angle_alpha   90.00
_cell.angle_beta   90.00
_cell.angle_gamma   90.00
#
_symmetry.space_group_name_H-M   'P 1'
#
loop_
_entity.id
_entity.type
_entity.pdbx_description
1 polymer ?
#
loop_
_entity_poly.entity_id
_entity_poly.type
_entity_poly.pdbx_seq_one_letter_code
_entity_poly.pdbx_strand_id
1 'polypeptide(L)'
;MFVSGDRHTSFLYRSETALPYPAYELTASSMNVSFAETSDEMDPTQIGEGFPPENYGAIGIDWAQGEVALEIKNAAGETVRQTKAKFR
;
A
#
# COMPACT_ATOMS: atom_id res chain seq x y z
N MET A 1 -2.81 -9.99 5.65
CA MET A 1 -2.10 -8.77 5.21
C MET A 1 -0.74 -9.19 4.70
N PHE A 2 -0.35 -8.69 3.54
CA PHE A 2 0.94 -8.97 2.91
C PHE A 2 1.70 -7.65 2.70
N VAL A 3 3.03 -7.72 2.71
CA VAL A 3 3.91 -6.59 2.39
C VAL A 3 4.89 -7.09 1.33
N SER A 4 5.07 -6.33 0.26
CA SER A 4 5.98 -6.69 -0.84
C SER A 4 6.79 -5.48 -1.34
N GLY A 5 7.60 -5.72 -2.39
CA GLY A 5 8.52 -4.75 -2.99
C GLY A 5 8.79 -5.08 -4.45
N ASP A 6 10.03 -4.90 -4.93
CA ASP A 6 10.52 -5.15 -6.32
C ASP A 6 10.01 -4.17 -7.39
N ARG A 7 8.75 -3.71 -7.32
CA ARG A 7 8.15 -2.88 -8.39
C ARG A 7 8.78 -1.50 -8.65
N HIS A 8 9.62 -0.96 -7.77
CA HIS A 8 10.09 0.45 -7.82
C HIS A 8 8.95 1.46 -7.96
N THR A 9 7.78 1.08 -7.48
CA THR A 9 6.54 1.86 -7.38
C THR A 9 5.73 1.24 -6.27
N SER A 10 5.05 2.08 -5.49
CA SER A 10 4.25 1.59 -4.36
C SER A 10 2.77 1.54 -4.71
N PHE A 11 2.10 0.52 -4.18
CA PHE A 11 0.72 0.20 -4.50
C PHE A 11 -0.02 -0.30 -3.27
N LEU A 12 -1.34 -0.19 -3.32
CA LEU A 12 -2.25 -0.80 -2.37
C LEU A 12 -3.17 -1.73 -3.13
N TYR A 13 -3.41 -2.92 -2.60
CA TYR A 13 -4.34 -3.87 -3.21
C TYR A 13 -5.33 -4.43 -2.19
N ARG A 14 -6.50 -4.80 -2.71
CA ARG A 14 -7.52 -5.57 -2.01
C ARG A 14 -8.09 -6.65 -2.93
N SER A 15 -8.08 -7.89 -2.45
CA SER A 15 -8.73 -9.02 -3.10
C SER A 15 -9.76 -9.65 -2.19
N GLU A 16 -10.97 -9.83 -2.71
CA GLU A 16 -12.06 -10.56 -2.03
C GLU A 16 -11.99 -12.08 -2.26
N THR A 17 -11.14 -12.53 -3.18
CA THR A 17 -11.15 -13.91 -3.69
C THR A 17 -9.86 -14.68 -3.43
N ALA A 18 -8.76 -13.99 -3.09
CA ALA A 18 -7.46 -14.62 -2.82
C ALA A 18 -7.45 -15.46 -1.53
N LEU A 19 -8.28 -15.11 -0.55
CA LEU A 19 -8.39 -15.79 0.74
C LEU A 19 -9.88 -15.86 1.18
N PRO A 20 -10.24 -16.69 2.18
CA PRO A 20 -11.60 -16.71 2.75
C PRO A 20 -12.06 -15.42 3.45
N TYR A 21 -11.21 -14.41 3.49
CA TYR A 21 -11.44 -13.07 4.02
C TYR A 21 -10.70 -12.06 3.13
N PRO A 22 -11.08 -10.77 3.14
CA PRO A 22 -10.44 -9.77 2.29
C PRO A 22 -8.92 -9.72 2.51
N ALA A 23 -8.16 -9.97 1.46
CA ALA A 23 -6.70 -9.92 1.47
C ALA A 23 -6.26 -8.51 1.09
N TYR A 24 -5.43 -7.90 1.95
CA TYR A 24 -4.81 -6.60 1.71
C TYR A 24 -3.31 -6.76 1.52
N GLU A 25 -2.75 -5.98 0.60
CA GLU A 25 -1.32 -5.92 0.29
C GLU A 25 -0.86 -4.45 0.23
N LEU A 26 0.33 -4.20 0.76
CA LEU A 26 1.07 -2.95 0.64
C LEU A 26 2.42 -3.23 -0.03
N THR A 27 2.55 -2.79 -1.28
CA THR A 27 3.81 -2.80 -2.01
C THR A 27 4.54 -1.51 -1.65
N ALA A 28 5.71 -1.62 -0.99
CA ALA A 28 6.53 -0.49 -0.56
C ALA A 28 7.91 -0.59 -1.20
N SER A 29 8.13 0.11 -2.33
CA SER A 29 9.16 -0.31 -3.29
C SER A 29 10.12 0.76 -3.79
N SER A 30 9.88 2.06 -3.55
CA SER A 30 10.69 3.14 -4.13
C SER A 30 11.65 3.84 -3.15
N MET A 31 12.02 3.21 -2.02
CA MET A 31 12.74 3.92 -0.95
C MET A 31 14.14 4.41 -1.34
N ASN A 32 14.84 3.71 -2.25
CA ASN A 32 16.21 4.06 -2.67
C ASN A 32 16.28 4.65 -4.09
N VAL A 33 15.37 4.24 -4.98
CA VAL A 33 15.36 4.60 -6.39
C VAL A 33 13.92 4.58 -6.90
N SER A 34 13.44 5.74 -7.37
CA SER A 34 12.27 5.84 -8.23
C SER A 34 12.69 5.92 -9.69
N PHE A 35 11.97 5.21 -10.57
CA PHE A 35 12.19 5.28 -12.02
C PHE A 35 11.19 6.19 -12.75
N ALA A 36 10.17 6.69 -12.06
CA ALA A 36 9.12 7.50 -12.67
C ALA A 36 8.49 8.48 -11.66
N GLU A 37 7.83 9.51 -12.19
CA GLU A 37 7.02 10.44 -11.39
C GLU A 37 5.54 10.02 -11.36
N THR A 38 5.08 9.32 -12.39
CA THR A 38 3.71 8.84 -12.58
C THR A 38 3.71 7.42 -13.11
N SER A 39 2.64 6.67 -12.90
CA SER A 39 2.45 5.33 -13.45
C SER A 39 1.01 5.14 -13.90
N ASP A 40 0.85 4.66 -15.13
CA ASP A 40 -0.44 4.24 -15.70
C ASP A 40 -0.75 2.78 -15.35
N GLU A 41 0.10 2.12 -14.56
CA GLU A 41 -0.11 0.75 -14.09
C GLU A 41 -1.33 0.67 -13.19
N MET A 42 -2.24 -0.24 -13.55
CA MET A 42 -3.47 -0.48 -12.82
C MET A 42 -3.87 -1.94 -12.94
N ASP A 43 -3.92 -2.64 -11.81
CA ASP A 43 -4.46 -3.99 -11.73
C ASP A 43 -5.92 -4.01 -11.26
N PRO A 44 -6.69 -5.07 -11.57
CA PRO A 44 -8.10 -5.20 -11.14
C PRO A 44 -8.32 -5.17 -9.62
N THR A 45 -7.31 -5.50 -8.82
CA THR A 45 -7.37 -5.53 -7.36
C THR A 45 -6.74 -4.30 -6.71
N GLN A 46 -6.24 -3.35 -7.50
CA GLN A 46 -5.54 -2.18 -7.00
C GLN A 46 -6.53 -1.19 -6.37
N ILE A 47 -6.14 -0.61 -5.24
CA ILE A 47 -6.87 0.46 -4.57
C ILE A 47 -6.25 1.79 -4.98
N GLY A 48 -6.87 2.43 -5.98
CA GLY A 48 -6.40 3.71 -6.51
C GLY A 48 -5.08 3.58 -7.29
N GLU A 49 -4.50 4.72 -7.63
CA GLU A 49 -3.26 4.77 -8.41
C GLU A 49 -2.03 4.44 -7.55
N GLY A 50 -1.03 3.85 -8.20
CA GLY A 50 0.29 3.68 -7.62
C GLY A 50 0.96 5.02 -7.29
N PHE A 51 2.02 4.94 -6.49
CA PHE A 51 2.89 6.06 -6.15
C PHE A 51 4.35 5.72 -6.48
N PRO A 52 4.82 6.07 -7.69
CA PRO A 52 6.19 5.81 -8.11
C PRO A 52 7.30 6.55 -7.36
N PRO A 53 7.16 7.86 -7.01
CA PRO A 53 8.21 8.63 -6.37
C PRO A 53 8.72 8.01 -5.07
N GLU A 54 9.87 8.49 -4.58
CA GLU A 54 10.49 8.00 -3.35
C GLU A 54 9.50 7.93 -2.18
N ASN A 55 9.41 6.73 -1.60
CA ASN A 55 8.41 6.45 -0.58
C ASN A 55 8.80 5.25 0.31
N TYR A 56 8.04 5.06 1.38
CA TYR A 56 8.09 3.87 2.22
C TYR A 56 6.70 3.49 2.71
N GLY A 57 6.54 2.22 3.09
CA GLY A 57 5.32 1.70 3.68
C GLY A 57 5.30 1.89 5.20
N ALA A 58 4.14 2.21 5.75
CA ALA A 58 3.89 2.23 7.19
C ALA A 58 2.59 1.49 7.51
N ILE A 59 2.57 0.77 8.64
CA ILE A 59 1.38 0.07 9.12
C ILE A 59 1.06 0.56 10.52
N GLY A 60 -0.05 1.30 10.64
CA GLY A 60 -0.62 1.70 11.92
C GLY A 60 -1.59 0.65 12.43
N ILE A 61 -1.51 0.28 13.71
CA ILE A 61 -2.43 -0.69 14.32
C ILE A 61 -3.19 -0.01 15.46
N ASP A 62 -4.51 0.12 15.29
CA ASP A 62 -5.44 0.50 16.35
C ASP A 62 -6.06 -0.76 16.96
N TRP A 63 -5.49 -1.18 18.10
CA TRP A 63 -5.96 -2.36 18.83
C TRP A 63 -7.33 -2.18 19.48
N ALA A 64 -7.70 -0.94 19.82
CA ALA A 64 -8.98 -0.64 20.46
C ALA A 64 -10.11 -0.74 19.44
N GLN A 65 -9.89 -0.23 18.22
CA GLN A 65 -10.85 -0.28 17.13
C GLN A 65 -10.74 -1.55 16.27
N GLY A 66 -9.75 -2.40 16.53
CA GLY A 66 -9.50 -3.61 15.75
C GLY A 66 -9.21 -3.29 14.27
N GLU A 67 -8.42 -2.26 14.01
CA GLU A 67 -8.17 -1.74 12.67
C GLU A 67 -6.68 -1.63 12.38
N VAL A 68 -6.28 -1.99 11.16
CA VAL A 68 -4.97 -1.66 10.61
C VAL A 68 -5.12 -0.62 9.51
N ALA A 69 -4.21 0.35 9.49
CA ALA A 69 -4.03 1.30 8.40
C ALA A 69 -2.75 0.92 7.64
N LEU A 70 -2.86 0.70 6.33
CA LEU A 70 -1.73 0.50 5.43
C LEU A 70 -1.51 1.83 4.72
N GLU A 71 -0.35 2.41 4.90
CA GLU A 71 -0.01 3.75 4.43
C GLU A 71 1.21 3.70 3.51
N ILE A 72 1.16 4.46 2.42
CA ILE A 72 2.34 4.83 1.64
C ILE A 72 2.69 6.26 2.04
N LYS A 73 3.95 6.47 2.46
CA LYS A 73 4.47 7.77 2.85
C LYS A 73 5.54 8.23 1.89
N ASN A 74 5.50 9.50 1.48
CA ASN A 74 6.56 10.09 0.67
C ASN A 74 7.84 10.32 1.52
N ALA A 75 8.91 10.78 0.88
CA ALA A 75 10.18 11.09 1.56
C ALA A 75 10.06 12.12 2.70
N ALA A 76 9.06 13.01 2.66
CA ALA A 76 8.77 13.97 3.73
C ALA A 76 7.99 13.36 4.92
N GLY A 77 7.54 12.11 4.79
CA GLY A 77 6.75 11.39 5.79
C GLY A 77 5.25 11.64 5.71
N GLU A 78 4.77 12.32 4.67
CA GLU A 78 3.36 12.58 4.44
C GLU A 78 2.68 11.34 3.86
N THR A 79 1.50 11.00 4.37
CA THR A 79 0.69 9.90 3.81
C THR A 79 0.10 10.31 2.48
N VAL A 80 0.56 9.69 1.39
CA VAL A 80 0.12 9.97 0.02
C VAL A 80 -0.93 8.99 -0.48
N ARG A 81 -0.98 7.79 0.09
CA ARG A 81 -2.03 6.78 -0.14
C ARG A 81 -2.29 6.03 1.16
N GLN A 82 -3.54 5.62 1.37
CA GLN A 82 -3.92 4.85 2.55
C GLN A 82 -5.11 3.94 2.26
N THR A 83 -5.12 2.78 2.90
CA THR A 83 -6.34 1.98 3.09
C THR A 83 -6.41 1.47 4.53
N LYS A 84 -7.61 1.07 4.95
CA LYS A 84 -7.89 0.57 6.30
C LYS A 84 -8.57 -0.78 6.22
N ALA A 85 -8.22 -1.68 7.12
CA ALA A 85 -8.82 -3.00 7.22
C ALA A 85 -9.17 -3.32 8.68
N LYS A 86 -10.36 -3.86 8.90
CA LYS A 86 -10.78 -4.38 10.21
C LYS A 86 -10.26 -5.80 10.41
N PHE A 87 -9.84 -6.12 11.63
CA PHE A 87 -9.47 -7.45 12.08
C PHE A 87 -10.20 -7.88 13.36
N ARG A 88 -11.10 -7.04 13.89
CA ARG A 88 -12.10 -7.37 14.91
C ARG A 88 -13.45 -6.78 14.52
#